data_AF-A0AA42ZC35-F1
#
_entry.id   AF-A0AA42ZC35-F1
#
_cell.length_a   1.000
_cell.length_b   1.000
_cell.length_c   1.000
_cell.angle_alpha   90.00
_cell.angle_beta   90.00
_cell.angle_gamma   90.00
#
_symmetry.space_group_name_H-M   'P 1'
#
loop_
_entity.id
_entity.type
_entity.pdbx_description
1 polymer ?
#
loop_
_entity_poly.entity_id
_entity_poly.type
_entity_poly.pdbx_seq_one_letter_code
_entity_poly.pdbx_strand_id
1 'polypeptide(L)'
;MRRITPKEADVWPPTASTAASVRQLGRILLVAIVVFSCGWSLAQAAPEDWDIYLTIDNFGTVYAGTNTQTVGGPIGVSNSWPVEDHFTTTQPSDAYLYVAASSDHSIAQGFICKFINMTRYLEGFTGEPAWEVFPAGKYASALGIPDPWPASTQPTQAQVDAAIAYATANNLWVAPTSVPGYDLDPTTPTAPFSYVWGYGFPNIWVAAYSPRQAKWIWYESGLVPSGTFSTPFQAGNHHEFLVFRIHGTIPGEYIEDCGTIIQGVECQLFDSDNYGVYILADYGGFTVGDRVLVKGRLMSQCISFCQQGDGCFQYNTIEACPGIQFSVCGTIIQGVECWLLDADNGLVYEVQNFGSFNLGDRVLVRGIIPPECFSFCMQGDDCIRDNTIEACSGEIPTLTEWGMIIFCVLLFAWMAWMLAKRKKRITIGI
;
A
#
# COMPACT_ATOMS: atom_id res chain seq x y z
N MET A 1 -69.35 32.74 -6.66
CA MET A 1 -69.09 33.20 -5.28
C MET A 1 -70.02 32.47 -4.32
N ARG A 2 -69.49 31.51 -3.55
CA ARG A 2 -70.10 30.98 -2.32
C ARG A 2 -68.94 30.58 -1.41
N ARG A 3 -68.78 31.27 -0.29
CA ARG A 3 -67.81 30.94 0.75
C ARG A 3 -68.58 30.67 2.04
N ILE A 4 -68.28 29.50 2.59
CA ILE A 4 -68.91 28.83 3.73
C ILE A 4 -68.38 29.47 5.03
N THR A 5 -69.26 29.67 6.01
CA THR A 5 -68.96 30.12 7.37
C THR A 5 -68.41 28.98 8.25
N PRO A 6 -67.62 29.28 9.30
CA PRO A 6 -67.02 28.26 10.15
C PRO A 6 -67.97 27.78 11.24
N LYS A 7 -67.85 26.48 11.57
CA LYS A 7 -68.62 25.77 12.60
C LYS A 7 -67.82 25.78 13.91
N GLU A 8 -68.50 26.17 14.99
CA GLU A 8 -68.02 26.14 16.38
C GLU A 8 -67.53 24.74 16.78
N ALA A 9 -66.45 24.70 17.57
CA ALA A 9 -65.92 23.50 18.19
C ALA A 9 -66.20 23.54 19.69
N ASP A 10 -66.91 22.53 20.17
CA ASP A 10 -67.30 22.32 21.57
C ASP A 10 -66.09 22.05 22.47
N VAL A 11 -66.09 22.75 23.61
CA VAL A 11 -65.15 22.61 24.71
C VAL A 11 -65.67 21.55 25.69
N TRP A 12 -64.90 20.48 25.89
CA TRP A 12 -65.13 19.49 26.96
C TRP A 12 -64.28 19.82 28.21
N PRO A 13 -64.81 19.69 29.43
CA PRO A 13 -64.03 19.90 30.65
C PRO A 13 -63.21 18.66 31.03
N PRO A 14 -62.01 18.81 31.62
CA PRO A 14 -61.22 17.68 32.08
C PRO A 14 -61.75 17.13 33.41
N THR A 15 -61.99 15.82 33.44
CA THR A 15 -62.33 15.06 34.65
C THR A 15 -61.09 14.84 35.52
N ALA A 16 -61.19 15.23 36.79
CA ALA A 16 -60.19 15.03 37.82
C ALA A 16 -60.11 13.55 38.26
N SER A 17 -59.03 12.83 37.92
CA SER A 17 -58.65 11.58 38.65
C SER A 17 -57.21 11.08 38.43
N THR A 18 -56.21 11.94 38.22
CA THR A 18 -54.81 11.49 37.99
C THR A 18 -53.75 12.09 38.92
N ALA A 19 -54.15 12.62 40.09
CA ALA A 19 -53.21 13.28 41.00
C ALA A 19 -52.40 12.36 41.93
N ALA A 20 -52.70 11.05 42.01
CA ALA A 20 -52.07 10.15 42.98
C ALA A 20 -50.89 9.29 42.44
N SER A 21 -50.70 9.19 41.12
CA SER A 21 -49.64 8.33 40.52
C SER A 21 -48.39 9.09 40.07
N VAL A 22 -48.34 10.41 40.19
CA VAL A 22 -47.22 11.24 39.68
C VAL A 22 -46.08 11.37 40.69
N ARG A 23 -46.33 11.13 41.99
CA ARG A 23 -45.31 11.31 43.03
C ARG A 23 -44.31 10.16 43.17
N GLN A 24 -44.62 8.97 42.61
CA GLN A 24 -43.74 7.80 42.70
C GLN A 24 -42.82 7.63 41.47
N LEU A 25 -43.22 8.17 40.29
CA LEU A 25 -42.37 8.26 39.09
C LEU A 25 -41.29 9.36 39.20
N GLY A 26 -41.54 10.43 39.96
CA GLY A 26 -40.57 11.52 40.14
C GLY A 26 -39.32 11.14 40.93
N ARG A 27 -39.35 10.07 41.74
CA ARG A 27 -38.18 9.62 42.53
C ARG A 27 -37.34 8.56 41.83
N ILE A 28 -37.92 7.76 40.94
CA ILE A 28 -37.16 6.80 40.11
C ILE A 28 -36.45 7.53 38.96
N LEU A 29 -37.03 8.61 38.43
CA LEU A 29 -36.41 9.41 37.36
C LEU A 29 -35.20 10.24 37.86
N LEU A 30 -35.18 10.67 39.12
CA LEU A 30 -34.08 11.45 39.70
C LEU A 30 -32.87 10.59 40.09
N VAL A 31 -33.05 9.29 40.35
CA VAL A 31 -31.93 8.36 40.60
C VAL A 31 -31.35 7.81 39.29
N ALA A 32 -32.15 7.69 38.22
CA ALA A 32 -31.66 7.31 36.89
C ALA A 32 -30.86 8.43 36.18
N ILE A 33 -31.13 9.71 36.47
CA ILE A 33 -30.38 10.84 35.89
C ILE A 33 -29.00 11.04 36.55
N VAL A 34 -28.80 10.57 37.80
CA VAL A 34 -27.52 10.74 38.53
C VAL A 34 -26.52 9.59 38.27
N VAL A 35 -26.98 8.44 37.75
CA VAL A 35 -26.11 7.27 37.48
C VAL A 35 -25.58 7.24 36.03
N PHE A 36 -26.12 8.05 35.11
CA PHE A 36 -25.63 8.15 33.72
C PHE A 36 -24.77 9.40 33.44
N SER A 37 -24.23 10.02 34.49
CA SER A 37 -23.15 11.01 34.40
C SER A 37 -21.81 10.43 34.86
N CYS A 38 -21.64 9.10 34.81
CA CYS A 38 -20.30 8.51 34.69
C CYS A 38 -19.69 9.10 33.43
N GLY A 39 -18.93 10.19 33.63
CA GLY A 39 -18.29 10.96 32.58
C GLY A 39 -17.47 10.01 31.73
N TRP A 40 -17.97 9.78 30.52
CA TRP A 40 -17.15 9.36 29.41
C TRP A 40 -16.29 10.58 29.11
N SER A 41 -15.24 10.78 29.91
CA SER A 41 -14.11 11.55 29.45
C SER A 41 -13.61 10.79 28.24
N LEU A 42 -14.05 11.23 27.04
CA LEU A 42 -13.43 10.80 25.80
C LEU A 42 -11.94 11.04 26.03
N ALA A 43 -11.18 9.95 26.11
CA ALA A 43 -9.74 10.04 26.29
C ALA A 43 -9.24 10.90 25.14
N GLN A 44 -8.86 12.13 25.45
CA GLN A 44 -8.36 13.04 24.45
C GLN A 44 -7.06 12.42 23.95
N ALA A 45 -6.99 12.19 22.64
CA ALA A 45 -5.79 11.69 22.02
C ALA A 45 -4.60 12.59 22.41
N ALA A 46 -3.47 11.95 22.72
CA ALA A 46 -2.28 12.67 23.14
C ALA A 46 -1.87 13.65 22.03
N PRO A 47 -1.43 14.88 22.38
CA PRO A 47 -0.86 15.78 21.40
C PRO A 47 0.43 15.18 20.82
N GLU A 48 0.56 15.29 19.51
CA GLU A 48 1.72 14.87 18.72
C GLU A 48 2.22 16.08 17.91
N ASP A 49 3.53 16.20 17.80
CA ASP A 49 4.20 17.25 17.04
C ASP A 49 4.39 16.81 15.59
N TRP A 50 4.19 17.75 14.66
CA TRP A 50 4.17 17.49 13.22
C TRP A 50 5.02 18.51 12.47
N ASP A 51 5.88 18.02 11.58
CA ASP A 51 6.57 18.80 10.56
C ASP A 51 5.93 18.53 9.19
N ILE A 52 5.68 19.58 8.42
CA ILE A 52 4.98 19.51 7.14
C ILE A 52 5.84 20.27 6.11
N TYR A 53 6.32 19.56 5.10
CA TYR A 53 7.04 20.12 3.96
C TYR A 53 6.15 20.01 2.74
N LEU A 54 5.82 21.13 2.13
CA LEU A 54 4.86 21.19 1.03
C LEU A 54 5.33 22.17 -0.04
N THR A 55 5.12 21.79 -1.30
CA THR A 55 5.11 22.75 -2.41
C THR A 55 3.87 22.48 -3.25
N ILE A 56 3.26 23.55 -3.75
CA ILE A 56 2.00 23.51 -4.48
C ILE A 56 2.05 24.48 -5.65
N ASP A 57 1.36 24.13 -6.73
CA ASP A 57 1.10 25.07 -7.79
C ASP A 57 -0.06 26.00 -7.42
N ASN A 58 0.15 27.30 -7.58
CA ASN A 58 -0.79 28.39 -7.27
C ASN A 58 -1.16 28.61 -5.78
N PHE A 59 -2.04 27.81 -5.19
CA PHE A 59 -2.59 28.12 -3.86
C PHE A 59 -2.94 26.87 -3.03
N GLY A 60 -2.41 26.83 -1.82
CA GLY A 60 -2.66 25.81 -0.81
C GLY A 60 -2.74 26.40 0.59
N THR A 61 -3.63 25.88 1.42
CA THR A 61 -3.68 26.20 2.85
C THR A 61 -3.74 24.91 3.64
N VAL A 62 -2.84 24.79 4.61
CA VAL A 62 -2.71 23.63 5.48
C VAL A 62 -3.53 23.86 6.73
N TYR A 63 -4.34 22.88 7.10
CA TYR A 63 -5.11 22.86 8.33
C TYR A 63 -4.90 21.53 9.04
N ALA A 64 -5.27 21.48 10.32
CA ALA A 64 -5.51 20.25 11.04
C ALA A 64 -6.92 20.25 11.62
N GLY A 65 -7.44 19.08 11.95
CA GLY A 65 -8.73 19.00 12.65
C GLY A 65 -9.24 17.59 12.87
N THR A 66 -10.55 17.50 13.09
CA THR A 66 -11.30 16.25 13.22
C THR A 66 -11.80 15.78 11.86
N ASN A 67 -12.33 14.56 11.76
CA ASN A 67 -12.95 14.05 10.52
C ASN A 67 -14.10 14.91 9.95
N THR A 68 -14.66 15.85 10.71
CA THR A 68 -15.80 16.68 10.31
C THR A 68 -15.49 18.17 10.15
N GLN A 69 -14.36 18.67 10.67
CA GLN A 69 -14.02 20.10 10.65
C GLN A 69 -12.56 20.33 11.01
N THR A 70 -12.01 21.46 10.57
CA THR A 70 -10.72 21.98 11.04
C THR A 70 -10.81 22.42 12.50
N VAL A 71 -9.67 22.46 13.19
CA VAL A 71 -9.53 22.92 14.58
C VAL A 71 -8.43 23.97 14.64
N GLY A 72 -8.74 25.14 15.21
CA GLY A 72 -7.82 26.28 15.22
C GLY A 72 -7.94 27.12 13.96
N GLY A 73 -6.83 27.72 13.52
CA GLY A 73 -6.74 28.44 12.24
C GLY A 73 -5.87 27.69 11.23
N PRO A 74 -5.61 28.29 10.05
CA PRO A 74 -4.59 27.78 9.13
C PRO A 74 -3.25 27.56 9.85
N ILE A 75 -2.63 26.40 9.61
CA ILE A 75 -1.26 26.12 10.03
C ILE A 75 -0.30 26.94 9.16
N GLY A 76 -0.56 26.99 7.85
CA GLY A 76 0.29 27.68 6.88
C GLY A 76 -0.38 27.83 5.53
N VAL A 77 0.16 28.73 4.70
CA VAL A 77 -0.25 28.96 3.32
C VAL A 77 0.97 28.76 2.44
N SER A 78 0.79 28.05 1.34
CA SER A 78 1.78 27.92 0.27
C SER A 78 1.15 28.42 -1.02
N ASN A 79 1.85 29.25 -1.77
CA ASN A 79 1.28 29.88 -2.97
C ASN A 79 2.26 30.06 -4.12
N SER A 80 3.38 29.35 -4.07
CA SER A 80 4.42 29.50 -5.09
C SER A 80 5.19 28.20 -5.24
N TRP A 81 4.98 27.53 -6.36
CA TRP A 81 6.00 26.64 -6.90
C TRP A 81 7.15 27.49 -7.51
N PRO A 82 8.44 27.11 -7.39
CA PRO A 82 9.00 25.89 -6.77
C PRO A 82 9.49 26.09 -5.32
N VAL A 83 8.78 26.85 -4.48
CA VAL A 83 9.19 27.04 -3.09
C VAL A 83 8.74 25.85 -2.24
N GLU A 84 9.66 25.25 -1.49
CA GLU A 84 9.35 24.30 -0.44
C GLU A 84 9.04 25.08 0.84
N ASP A 85 7.78 25.05 1.26
CA ASP A 85 7.35 25.64 2.51
C ASP A 85 7.44 24.60 3.64
N HIS A 86 7.79 25.07 4.83
CA HIS A 86 7.89 24.26 6.04
C HIS A 86 6.96 24.82 7.12
N PHE A 87 6.09 23.96 7.63
CA PHE A 87 5.16 24.28 8.70
C PHE A 87 5.29 23.29 9.85
N THR A 88 5.03 23.76 11.07
CA THR A 88 5.01 22.92 12.26
C THR A 88 3.68 23.08 12.99
N THR A 89 3.19 22.00 13.60
CA THR A 89 1.97 22.04 14.41
C THR A 89 1.96 20.96 15.49
N THR A 90 1.18 21.15 16.54
CA THR A 90 0.93 20.13 17.57
C THR A 90 -0.55 19.79 17.54
N GLN A 91 -0.90 18.52 17.28
CA GLN A 91 -2.27 18.07 17.07
C GLN A 91 -2.55 16.75 17.78
N PRO A 92 -3.80 16.46 18.18
CA PRO A 92 -4.17 15.14 18.69
C PRO A 92 -3.75 14.01 17.73
N SER A 93 -3.38 12.85 18.25
CA SER A 93 -2.90 11.71 17.44
C SER A 93 -3.93 11.12 16.47
N ASP A 94 -5.21 11.45 16.63
CA ASP A 94 -6.32 11.10 15.74
C ASP A 94 -6.76 12.27 14.83
N ALA A 95 -6.01 13.39 14.83
CA ALA A 95 -6.31 14.51 13.97
C ALA A 95 -6.08 14.16 12.49
N TYR A 96 -6.83 14.79 11.60
CA TYR A 96 -6.54 14.83 10.18
C TYR A 96 -5.67 16.04 9.87
N LEU A 97 -4.75 15.88 8.93
CA LEU A 97 -4.14 16.99 8.20
C LEU A 97 -4.95 17.22 6.92
N TYR A 98 -5.23 18.48 6.64
CA TYR A 98 -5.96 18.91 5.45
C TYR A 98 -5.10 19.86 4.62
N VAL A 99 -5.18 19.71 3.30
CA VAL A 99 -4.67 20.71 2.35
C VAL A 99 -5.85 21.16 1.50
N ALA A 100 -6.30 22.40 1.70
CA ALA A 100 -7.27 23.02 0.82
C ALA A 100 -6.51 23.68 -0.33
N ALA A 101 -6.79 23.26 -1.56
CA ALA A 101 -6.08 23.71 -2.75
C ALA A 101 -7.05 24.35 -3.76
N SER A 102 -6.55 25.33 -4.50
CA SER A 102 -7.23 25.92 -5.64
C SER A 102 -6.25 26.24 -6.76
N SER A 103 -6.73 26.11 -7.98
CA SER A 103 -5.99 26.23 -9.23
C SER A 103 -6.30 27.54 -9.96
N ASP A 104 -5.38 28.00 -10.80
CA ASP A 104 -5.60 29.05 -11.80
C ASP A 104 -6.21 28.54 -13.14
N HIS A 105 -6.53 27.25 -13.22
CA HIS A 105 -6.94 26.47 -14.39
C HIS A 105 -5.90 26.35 -15.51
N SER A 106 -4.63 26.62 -15.23
CA SER A 106 -3.53 26.58 -16.21
C SER A 106 -2.82 25.22 -16.27
N ILE A 107 -1.66 25.20 -16.95
CA ILE A 107 -0.90 24.06 -17.48
C ILE A 107 -0.68 22.94 -16.46
N ALA A 108 -0.32 23.29 -15.23
CA ALA A 108 0.03 22.32 -14.20
C ALA A 108 -0.76 22.65 -12.92
N GLN A 109 -1.03 21.63 -12.13
CA GLN A 109 -1.79 21.71 -10.88
C GLN A 109 -1.18 20.73 -9.86
N GLY A 110 -1.78 20.61 -8.68
CA GLY A 110 -1.30 19.64 -7.71
C GLY A 110 -0.35 20.22 -6.69
N PHE A 111 -0.03 19.37 -5.74
CA PHE A 111 0.99 19.61 -4.75
C PHE A 111 1.71 18.30 -4.47
N ILE A 112 2.88 18.46 -3.87
CA ILE A 112 3.66 17.36 -3.33
C ILE A 112 4.00 17.72 -1.89
N CYS A 113 3.86 16.75 -1.00
CA CYS A 113 4.03 16.98 0.42
C CYS A 113 4.66 15.77 1.10
N LYS A 114 5.53 16.07 2.05
CA LYS A 114 5.98 15.15 3.09
C LYS A 114 5.48 15.69 4.42
N PHE A 115 4.93 14.83 5.26
CA PHE A 115 4.60 15.20 6.62
C PHE A 115 5.18 14.17 7.58
N ILE A 116 5.66 14.64 8.72
CA ILE A 116 6.43 13.87 9.69
C ILE A 116 5.76 14.07 11.05
N ASN A 117 5.25 13.00 11.63
CA ASN A 117 4.90 12.96 13.03
C ASN A 117 6.20 12.85 13.84
N MET A 118 6.65 13.96 14.42
CA MET A 118 7.90 14.03 15.18
C MET A 118 7.82 13.30 16.52
N THR A 119 6.60 13.10 17.06
CA THR A 119 6.39 12.34 18.29
C THR A 119 6.52 10.83 18.07
N ARG A 120 6.05 10.34 16.92
CA ARG A 120 6.08 8.91 16.58
C ARG A 120 7.15 8.53 15.56
N TYR A 121 7.85 9.52 15.02
CA TYR A 121 8.78 9.40 13.90
C TYR A 121 8.17 8.67 12.69
N LEU A 122 6.90 8.98 12.39
CA LEU A 122 6.19 8.45 11.23
C LEU A 122 6.21 9.48 10.11
N GLU A 123 6.61 9.06 8.92
CA GLU A 123 6.55 9.89 7.73
C GLU A 123 5.38 9.45 6.86
N GLY A 124 4.76 10.39 6.17
CA GLY A 124 3.80 10.12 5.11
C GLY A 124 4.04 11.04 3.93
N PHE A 125 3.70 10.54 2.76
CA PHE A 125 4.02 11.18 1.49
C PHE A 125 2.77 11.25 0.61
N THR A 126 2.63 12.32 -0.16
CA THR A 126 1.58 12.38 -1.19
C THR A 126 1.73 11.22 -2.17
N GLY A 127 0.61 10.64 -2.59
CA GLY A 127 0.58 9.45 -3.45
C GLY A 127 0.56 8.12 -2.68
N GLU A 128 0.74 8.14 -1.36
CA GLU A 128 0.40 6.98 -0.52
C GLU A 128 -1.13 6.73 -0.52
N PRO A 129 -1.59 5.47 -0.44
CA PRO A 129 -3.02 5.13 -0.49
C PRO A 129 -3.88 5.74 0.64
N ALA A 130 -3.26 6.28 1.68
CA ALA A 130 -3.95 6.91 2.80
C ALA A 130 -4.48 8.32 2.48
N TRP A 131 -4.05 8.93 1.38
CA TRP A 131 -4.57 10.23 0.95
C TRP A 131 -5.96 10.08 0.35
N GLU A 132 -6.82 11.02 0.71
CA GLU A 132 -8.14 11.18 0.14
C GLU A 132 -8.31 12.62 -0.36
N VAL A 133 -9.18 12.81 -1.35
CA VAL A 133 -9.57 14.12 -1.85
C VAL A 133 -11.08 14.23 -1.94
N PHE A 134 -11.60 15.42 -1.64
CA PHE A 134 -12.97 15.81 -1.88
C PHE A 134 -13.01 17.01 -2.84
N PRO A 135 -13.61 16.86 -4.04
CA PRO A 135 -13.73 17.94 -5.01
C PRO A 135 -14.94 18.83 -4.67
N ALA A 136 -14.76 19.79 -3.76
CA ALA A 136 -15.86 20.60 -3.25
C ALA A 136 -16.56 21.41 -4.36
N GLY A 137 -15.82 21.86 -5.39
CA GLY A 137 -16.38 22.53 -6.57
C GLY A 137 -17.45 21.71 -7.30
N LYS A 138 -17.40 20.37 -7.23
CA LYS A 138 -18.42 19.48 -7.82
C LYS A 138 -19.77 19.57 -7.11
N TYR A 139 -19.74 19.98 -5.84
CA TYR A 139 -20.89 20.08 -4.96
C TYR A 139 -21.21 21.52 -4.58
N ALA A 140 -20.77 22.49 -5.39
CA ALA A 140 -20.85 23.91 -5.10
C ALA A 140 -22.27 24.39 -4.75
N SER A 141 -23.28 23.94 -5.51
CA SER A 141 -24.68 24.25 -5.22
C SER A 141 -25.16 23.76 -3.85
N ALA A 142 -24.76 22.54 -3.44
CA ALA A 142 -25.13 21.97 -2.15
C ALA A 142 -24.42 22.67 -0.98
N LEU A 143 -23.21 23.17 -1.23
CA LEU A 143 -22.38 23.91 -0.26
C LEU A 143 -22.70 25.40 -0.20
N GLY A 144 -23.54 25.93 -1.12
CA GLY A 144 -23.86 27.36 -1.19
C GLY A 144 -22.66 28.23 -1.57
N ILE A 145 -21.73 27.70 -2.38
CA ILE A 145 -20.53 28.38 -2.87
C ILE A 145 -20.62 28.63 -4.38
N PRO A 146 -19.74 29.45 -4.99
CA PRO A 146 -19.76 29.71 -6.42
C PRO A 146 -19.62 28.43 -7.28
N ASP A 147 -20.39 28.36 -8.37
CA ASP A 147 -20.41 27.27 -9.34
C ASP A 147 -20.28 27.82 -10.79
N PRO A 148 -19.14 27.59 -11.48
CA PRO A 148 -17.95 26.90 -11.00
C PRO A 148 -17.19 27.73 -9.94
N TRP A 149 -16.32 27.06 -9.18
CA TRP A 149 -15.38 27.76 -8.30
C TRP A 149 -14.46 28.70 -9.12
N PRO A 150 -14.17 29.93 -8.67
CA PRO A 150 -13.37 30.86 -9.46
C PRO A 150 -11.90 30.46 -9.47
N ALA A 151 -11.24 30.63 -10.61
CA ALA A 151 -9.80 30.44 -10.74
C ALA A 151 -9.03 31.33 -9.74
N SER A 152 -7.87 30.84 -9.26
CA SER A 152 -6.94 31.55 -8.39
C SER A 152 -7.59 32.12 -7.10
N THR A 153 -8.65 31.47 -6.61
CA THR A 153 -9.38 31.92 -5.44
C THR A 153 -9.28 30.87 -4.34
N GLN A 154 -8.58 31.20 -3.26
CA GLN A 154 -8.44 30.29 -2.12
C GLN A 154 -9.72 30.27 -1.27
N PRO A 155 -10.25 29.08 -0.88
CA PRO A 155 -11.42 28.99 -0.02
C PRO A 155 -11.12 29.53 1.39
N THR A 156 -12.13 30.14 2.01
CA THR A 156 -12.08 30.52 3.43
C THR A 156 -12.17 29.29 4.32
N GLN A 157 -11.68 29.37 5.56
CA GLN A 157 -11.78 28.26 6.51
C GLN A 157 -13.22 27.75 6.72
N ALA A 158 -14.21 28.66 6.82
CA ALA A 158 -15.61 28.26 6.97
C ALA A 158 -16.14 27.46 5.77
N GLN A 159 -15.66 27.77 4.56
CA GLN A 159 -15.99 26.98 3.35
C GLN A 159 -15.30 25.61 3.39
N VAL A 160 -14.04 25.55 3.85
CA VAL A 160 -13.31 24.29 4.06
C VAL A 160 -14.02 23.40 5.06
N ASP A 161 -14.45 23.94 6.20
CA ASP A 161 -15.20 23.20 7.23
C ASP A 161 -16.53 22.67 6.68
N ALA A 162 -17.27 23.50 5.93
CA ALA A 162 -18.52 23.07 5.28
C ALA A 162 -18.26 21.93 4.28
N ALA A 163 -17.18 22.01 3.51
CA ALA A 163 -16.78 20.97 2.56
C ALA A 163 -16.41 19.65 3.29
N ILE A 164 -15.61 19.71 4.35
CA ILE A 164 -15.22 18.53 5.14
C ILE A 164 -16.46 17.86 5.75
N ALA A 165 -17.33 18.64 6.40
CA ALA A 165 -18.55 18.14 7.02
C ALA A 165 -19.46 17.48 5.98
N TYR A 166 -19.65 18.11 4.82
CA TYR A 166 -20.47 17.58 3.74
C TYR A 166 -19.89 16.29 3.15
N ALA A 167 -18.58 16.25 2.89
CA ALA A 167 -17.91 15.09 2.33
C ALA A 167 -18.01 13.87 3.26
N THR A 168 -17.78 14.08 4.56
CA THR A 168 -17.88 13.03 5.58
C THR A 168 -19.31 12.55 5.77
N ALA A 169 -20.29 13.46 5.87
CA ALA A 169 -21.70 13.10 6.04
C ALA A 169 -22.27 12.28 4.87
N ASN A 170 -21.72 12.45 3.67
CA ASN A 170 -22.19 11.81 2.44
C ASN A 170 -21.23 10.73 1.90
N ASN A 171 -20.15 10.40 2.61
CA ASN A 171 -19.12 9.44 2.20
C ASN A 171 -18.56 9.71 0.78
N LEU A 172 -18.14 10.97 0.53
CA LEU A 172 -17.73 11.46 -0.80
C LEU A 172 -16.21 11.61 -0.96
N TRP A 173 -15.42 11.14 0.01
CA TRP A 173 -13.97 11.09 -0.09
C TRP A 173 -13.56 10.04 -1.12
N VAL A 174 -12.65 10.39 -2.02
CA VAL A 174 -12.13 9.49 -3.06
C VAL A 174 -10.61 9.50 -3.05
N ALA A 175 -9.99 8.48 -3.64
CA ALA A 175 -8.55 8.50 -3.84
C ALA A 175 -8.16 9.63 -4.80
N PRO A 176 -7.09 10.40 -4.51
CA PRO A 176 -6.55 11.34 -5.48
C PRO A 176 -5.91 10.58 -6.65
N THR A 177 -5.82 11.24 -7.78
CA THR A 177 -5.08 10.75 -8.93
C THR A 177 -3.58 10.88 -8.66
N SER A 178 -2.88 9.75 -8.77
CA SER A 178 -1.42 9.68 -8.87
C SER A 178 -1.08 8.80 -10.08
N VAL A 179 -0.36 9.33 -11.05
CA VAL A 179 0.04 8.57 -12.24
C VAL A 179 1.54 8.23 -12.12
N PRO A 180 1.99 7.03 -12.53
CA PRO A 180 3.43 6.71 -12.59
C PRO A 180 4.20 7.77 -13.39
N GLY A 181 5.36 8.19 -12.90
CA GLY A 181 6.13 9.31 -13.47
C GLY A 181 5.90 10.63 -12.72
N TYR A 182 4.77 10.82 -12.08
CA TYR A 182 4.45 12.08 -11.39
C TYR A 182 5.05 12.14 -9.98
N ASP A 183 6.00 11.25 -9.70
CA ASP A 183 6.90 11.29 -8.55
C ASP A 183 8.06 12.25 -8.81
N LEU A 184 8.96 12.33 -7.83
CA LEU A 184 10.22 13.03 -7.98
C LEU A 184 11.31 12.12 -8.58
N ASP A 185 11.01 10.88 -9.00
CA ASP A 185 12.01 9.97 -9.55
C ASP A 185 12.50 10.47 -10.91
N PRO A 186 13.80 10.76 -11.09
CA PRO A 186 14.31 11.19 -12.38
C PRO A 186 14.39 10.05 -13.41
N THR A 187 14.15 8.81 -12.99
CA THR A 187 14.20 7.62 -13.83
C THR A 187 12.83 7.22 -14.39
N THR A 188 11.73 7.77 -13.87
CA THR A 188 10.38 7.53 -14.39
C THR A 188 10.07 8.56 -15.50
N PRO A 189 9.83 8.14 -16.75
CA PRO A 189 9.66 9.11 -17.84
C PRO A 189 8.29 9.83 -17.75
N THR A 190 8.28 11.13 -17.43
CA THR A 190 7.09 12.02 -17.56
C THR A 190 6.90 12.57 -18.97
N ALA A 191 7.33 11.83 -20.00
CA ALA A 191 7.36 12.32 -21.37
C ALA A 191 6.01 12.94 -21.78
N PRO A 192 6.03 14.12 -22.45
CA PRO A 192 7.18 14.86 -22.98
C PRO A 192 7.94 15.78 -22.01
N PHE A 193 7.50 15.97 -20.77
CA PHE A 193 8.26 16.79 -19.83
C PHE A 193 9.30 15.90 -19.16
N SER A 194 10.57 16.28 -19.21
CA SER A 194 11.57 15.54 -18.44
C SER A 194 11.45 15.84 -16.95
N TYR A 195 11.02 17.06 -16.56
CA TYR A 195 10.93 17.53 -15.17
C TYR A 195 10.01 18.78 -15.05
N VAL A 196 8.68 18.65 -14.95
CA VAL A 196 7.81 19.86 -14.85
C VAL A 196 8.09 20.65 -13.58
N TRP A 197 8.40 19.95 -12.49
CA TRP A 197 8.44 20.53 -11.16
C TRP A 197 9.85 20.87 -10.65
N GLY A 198 10.87 20.66 -11.48
CA GLY A 198 12.27 20.93 -11.15
C GLY A 198 12.89 19.94 -10.15
N TYR A 199 14.17 20.15 -9.85
CA TYR A 199 14.89 19.49 -8.74
C TYR A 199 15.02 20.49 -7.59
N GLY A 200 14.91 20.03 -6.35
CA GLY A 200 15.33 20.83 -5.20
C GLY A 200 14.35 20.95 -4.04
N PHE A 201 13.58 19.91 -3.75
CA PHE A 201 12.80 19.82 -2.50
C PHE A 201 13.56 18.93 -1.51
N PRO A 202 14.65 19.40 -0.87
CA PRO A 202 15.55 18.54 -0.10
C PRO A 202 14.85 17.85 1.08
N ASN A 203 13.74 18.41 1.58
CA ASN A 203 13.02 17.83 2.70
C ASN A 203 11.83 16.96 2.25
N ILE A 204 11.25 17.21 1.08
CA ILE A 204 10.22 16.33 0.49
C ILE A 204 10.85 15.11 -0.21
N TRP A 205 12.06 15.29 -0.76
CA TRP A 205 12.75 14.27 -1.53
C TRP A 205 13.20 13.10 -0.67
N VAL A 206 12.80 11.89 -1.07
CA VAL A 206 13.40 10.64 -0.62
C VAL A 206 14.25 10.12 -1.77
N ALA A 207 15.40 9.50 -1.47
CA ALA A 207 16.38 9.08 -2.46
C ALA A 207 15.74 8.44 -3.72
N ALA A 208 16.35 8.65 -4.90
CA ALA A 208 15.82 8.28 -6.22
C ALA A 208 15.44 6.80 -6.41
N TYR A 209 15.65 5.95 -5.41
CA TYR A 209 15.34 4.53 -5.43
C TYR A 209 14.56 4.06 -4.20
N SER A 210 14.02 4.99 -3.39
CA SER A 210 13.11 4.61 -2.32
C SER A 210 11.74 4.30 -2.91
N PRO A 211 11.10 3.18 -2.51
CA PRO A 211 9.69 2.94 -2.85
C PRO A 211 8.76 4.02 -2.25
N ARG A 212 9.25 4.78 -1.27
CA ARG A 212 8.53 5.84 -0.57
C ARG A 212 8.89 7.22 -1.13
N GLN A 213 8.43 7.51 -2.33
CA GLN A 213 8.57 8.84 -2.90
C GLN A 213 7.23 9.58 -2.91
N ALA A 214 7.29 10.85 -2.52
CA ALA A 214 6.17 11.74 -2.70
C ALA A 214 5.83 11.89 -4.19
N LYS A 215 4.53 11.88 -4.49
CA LYS A 215 3.97 12.04 -5.82
C LYS A 215 3.17 13.33 -5.87
N TRP A 216 3.19 14.00 -7.00
CA TRP A 216 2.23 15.05 -7.31
C TRP A 216 0.85 14.42 -7.40
N ILE A 217 -0.04 14.86 -6.51
CA ILE A 217 -1.43 14.39 -6.46
C ILE A 217 -2.40 15.50 -6.82
N TRP A 218 -3.50 15.11 -7.45
CA TRP A 218 -4.62 15.99 -7.73
C TRP A 218 -5.94 15.21 -7.86
N TYR A 219 -7.03 15.86 -8.22
CA TYR A 219 -8.29 15.19 -8.55
C TYR A 219 -8.54 15.23 -10.07
N GLU A 220 -8.67 14.06 -10.69
CA GLU A 220 -9.08 13.95 -12.10
C GLU A 220 -10.62 13.97 -12.20
N SER A 221 -11.15 15.07 -12.75
CA SER A 221 -12.59 15.26 -12.89
C SER A 221 -13.21 14.47 -14.04
N GLY A 222 -12.42 14.11 -15.05
CA GLY A 222 -12.89 13.60 -16.33
C GLY A 222 -13.62 14.63 -17.20
N LEU A 223 -13.74 15.89 -16.75
CA LEU A 223 -14.39 16.97 -17.51
C LEU A 223 -13.45 17.57 -18.55
N VAL A 224 -12.16 17.59 -18.25
CA VAL A 224 -11.15 18.11 -19.16
C VAL A 224 -10.82 17.00 -20.16
N PRO A 225 -11.00 17.20 -21.47
CA PRO A 225 -10.73 16.16 -22.46
C PRO A 225 -9.27 15.71 -22.37
N SER A 226 -9.05 14.40 -22.19
CA SER A 226 -7.71 13.82 -22.06
C SER A 226 -6.81 14.34 -23.17
N GLY A 227 -5.86 15.21 -22.80
CA GLY A 227 -4.89 15.75 -23.74
C GLY A 227 -3.73 14.78 -23.91
N THR A 228 -2.59 15.31 -24.37
CA THR A 228 -1.31 14.58 -24.31
C THR A 228 -0.91 14.24 -22.86
N PHE A 229 -1.49 14.93 -21.87
CA PHE A 229 -1.15 14.83 -20.47
C PHE A 229 -2.37 14.44 -19.63
N SER A 230 -2.14 13.64 -18.60
CA SER A 230 -3.11 13.38 -17.54
C SER A 230 -2.98 14.41 -16.42
N THR A 231 -4.02 14.56 -15.63
CA THR A 231 -3.97 15.24 -14.33
C THR A 231 -2.76 14.77 -13.51
N PRO A 232 -1.99 15.68 -12.88
CA PRO A 232 -2.19 17.13 -12.78
C PRO A 232 -1.76 18.05 -13.94
N PHE A 233 -1.21 17.56 -15.06
CA PHE A 233 -0.67 18.41 -16.14
C PHE A 233 -1.70 18.80 -17.21
N GLN A 234 -2.96 18.88 -16.80
CA GLN A 234 -4.06 19.11 -17.71
C GLN A 234 -4.79 20.40 -17.33
N ALA A 235 -4.57 21.44 -18.14
CA ALA A 235 -5.21 22.73 -17.96
C ALA A 235 -6.73 22.63 -18.03
N GLY A 236 -7.41 23.19 -17.05
CA GLY A 236 -8.86 23.23 -16.98
C GLY A 236 -9.37 23.24 -15.54
N ASN A 237 -10.69 23.27 -15.43
CA ASN A 237 -11.37 23.19 -14.14
C ASN A 237 -11.63 21.72 -13.79
N HIS A 238 -10.96 21.22 -12.76
CA HIS A 238 -11.17 19.86 -12.24
C HIS A 238 -12.12 19.84 -11.04
N HIS A 239 -13.19 20.64 -11.09
CA HIS A 239 -14.02 20.92 -9.91
C HIS A 239 -13.25 21.59 -8.78
N GLU A 240 -12.55 22.67 -9.13
CA GLU A 240 -11.66 23.40 -8.24
C GLU A 240 -12.32 23.86 -6.93
N PHE A 241 -11.47 24.12 -5.94
CA PHE A 241 -11.71 23.93 -4.51
C PHE A 241 -11.66 22.44 -4.16
N LEU A 242 -10.43 21.95 -4.00
CA LEU A 242 -10.14 20.59 -3.57
C LEU A 242 -9.75 20.60 -2.09
N VAL A 243 -10.29 19.67 -1.32
CA VAL A 243 -9.81 19.39 0.04
C VAL A 243 -9.16 18.03 0.04
N PHE A 244 -7.85 17.99 0.22
CA PHE A 244 -7.11 16.78 0.46
C PHE A 244 -7.04 16.52 1.96
N ARG A 245 -7.05 15.25 2.36
CA ARG A 245 -6.82 14.89 3.75
C ARG A 245 -5.99 13.62 3.88
N ILE A 246 -5.34 13.52 5.02
CA ILE A 246 -4.72 12.30 5.51
C ILE A 246 -4.90 12.21 7.02
N HIS A 247 -5.13 11.00 7.52
CA HIS A 247 -5.28 10.78 8.95
C HIS A 247 -3.90 10.80 9.64
N GLY A 248 -3.82 11.46 10.80
CA GLY A 248 -2.60 11.60 11.60
C GLY A 248 -2.08 10.29 12.19
N THR A 249 -2.91 9.25 12.29
CA THR A 249 -2.33 7.89 12.35
C THR A 249 -1.95 7.49 10.92
N ILE A 250 -0.80 7.98 10.46
CA ILE A 250 -0.22 7.46 9.21
C ILE A 250 -0.12 5.95 9.40
N PRO A 251 -0.79 5.15 8.57
CA PRO A 251 -0.52 3.73 8.51
C PRO A 251 1.00 3.50 8.46
N GLY A 252 1.56 2.73 9.40
CA GLY A 252 2.89 2.15 9.17
C GLY A 252 2.93 1.51 7.77
N GLU A 253 4.11 1.48 7.15
CA GLU A 253 4.28 1.03 5.77
C GLU A 253 3.67 -0.35 5.59
N TYR A 254 2.70 -0.51 4.69
CA TYR A 254 2.16 -1.83 4.41
C TYR A 254 3.16 -2.61 3.58
N ILE A 255 3.87 -3.53 4.21
CA ILE A 255 4.86 -4.40 3.60
C ILE A 255 4.23 -5.78 3.42
N GLU A 256 4.51 -6.38 2.27
CA GLU A 256 4.28 -7.79 1.97
C GLU A 256 5.62 -8.39 1.59
N ASP A 257 6.25 -9.12 2.51
CA ASP A 257 7.58 -9.71 2.29
C ASP A 257 7.66 -11.14 2.83
N CYS A 258 8.51 -11.94 2.20
CA CYS A 258 8.89 -13.24 2.72
C CYS A 258 10.06 -13.12 3.69
N GLY A 259 10.22 -14.13 4.52
CA GLY A 259 11.30 -14.21 5.48
C GLY A 259 11.19 -15.43 6.36
N THR A 260 12.05 -15.54 7.36
CA THR A 260 12.13 -16.70 8.25
C THR A 260 11.83 -16.29 9.69
N ILE A 261 11.05 -17.08 10.41
CA ILE A 261 10.91 -16.87 11.85
C ILE A 261 12.19 -17.36 12.54
N ILE A 262 12.93 -16.46 13.18
CA ILE A 262 14.17 -16.76 13.90
C ILE A 262 13.99 -16.61 15.42
N GLN A 263 14.85 -17.27 16.19
CA GLN A 263 14.88 -17.11 17.65
C GLN A 263 15.75 -15.91 18.02
N GLY A 264 15.12 -14.85 18.54
CA GLY A 264 15.82 -13.77 19.26
C GLY A 264 16.15 -14.17 20.71
N VAL A 265 16.80 -13.27 21.44
CA VAL A 265 17.27 -13.50 22.82
C VAL A 265 16.11 -13.79 23.77
N GLU A 266 14.97 -13.11 23.61
CA GLU A 266 13.80 -13.26 24.49
C GLU A 266 12.50 -13.63 23.75
N CYS A 267 12.48 -13.63 22.42
CA CYS A 267 11.27 -13.88 21.65
C CYS A 267 11.56 -14.38 20.22
N GLN A 268 10.50 -14.74 19.49
CA GLN A 268 10.59 -15.03 18.06
C GLN A 268 10.65 -13.72 17.26
N LEU A 269 11.39 -13.69 16.17
CA LEU A 269 11.49 -12.53 15.27
C LEU A 269 11.26 -12.99 13.83
N PHE A 270 10.80 -12.11 12.97
CA PHE A 270 10.70 -12.31 11.53
C PHE A 270 11.90 -11.66 10.86
N ASP A 271 12.81 -12.49 10.35
CA ASP A 271 13.95 -12.07 9.54
C ASP A 271 13.48 -11.93 8.09
N SER A 272 13.11 -10.70 7.71
CA SER A 272 12.58 -10.33 6.41
C SER A 272 13.67 -10.44 5.36
N ASP A 273 13.36 -11.00 4.19
CA ASP A 273 14.33 -11.16 3.11
C ASP A 273 14.86 -9.80 2.61
N ASN A 274 14.03 -8.74 2.62
CA ASN A 274 14.36 -7.45 2.01
C ASN A 274 14.60 -6.29 2.99
N TYR A 275 14.15 -6.38 4.25
CA TYR A 275 14.01 -5.18 5.09
C TYR A 275 14.80 -5.22 6.41
N GLY A 276 14.92 -6.38 7.07
CA GLY A 276 15.55 -6.51 8.40
C GLY A 276 14.80 -7.46 9.33
N VAL A 277 15.07 -7.37 10.64
CA VAL A 277 14.51 -8.29 11.64
C VAL A 277 13.41 -7.62 12.45
N TYR A 278 12.21 -8.16 12.45
CA TYR A 278 11.03 -7.50 13.03
C TYR A 278 10.28 -8.38 14.03
N ILE A 279 9.59 -7.74 14.98
CA ILE A 279 8.55 -8.44 15.75
C ILE A 279 7.27 -8.50 14.95
N LEU A 280 6.57 -9.63 14.97
CA LEU A 280 5.21 -9.72 14.45
C LEU A 280 4.20 -9.55 15.58
N ALA A 281 3.10 -8.84 15.31
CA ALA A 281 1.98 -8.77 16.26
C ALA A 281 1.26 -10.12 16.38
N ASP A 282 1.23 -10.90 15.30
CA ASP A 282 0.68 -12.26 15.27
C ASP A 282 1.60 -13.21 14.47
N TYR A 283 2.06 -14.29 15.10
CA TYR A 283 2.83 -15.36 14.45
C TYR A 283 1.92 -16.48 13.92
N GLY A 284 0.61 -16.40 14.19
CA GLY A 284 -0.36 -17.42 13.84
C GLY A 284 -0.01 -18.76 14.50
N GLY A 285 0.25 -19.76 13.66
CA GLY A 285 0.72 -21.09 14.08
C GLY A 285 2.16 -21.38 13.68
N PHE A 286 2.88 -20.41 13.12
CA PHE A 286 4.26 -20.58 12.68
C PHE A 286 5.23 -20.45 13.86
N THR A 287 6.38 -21.12 13.75
CA THR A 287 7.40 -21.25 14.78
C THR A 287 8.79 -20.99 14.19
N VAL A 288 9.80 -20.90 15.06
CA VAL A 288 11.19 -20.68 14.64
C VAL A 288 11.62 -21.74 13.62
N GLY A 289 12.15 -21.27 12.49
CA GLY A 289 12.55 -22.06 11.33
C GLY A 289 11.55 -21.99 10.18
N ASP A 290 10.29 -21.60 10.43
CA ASP A 290 9.29 -21.53 9.37
C ASP A 290 9.53 -20.32 8.45
N ARG A 291 9.40 -20.56 7.13
CA ARG A 291 9.45 -19.54 6.10
C ARG A 291 8.05 -19.03 5.75
N VAL A 292 7.83 -17.74 5.94
CA VAL A 292 6.50 -17.13 5.95
C VAL A 292 6.45 -15.89 5.06
N LEU A 293 5.29 -15.64 4.47
CA LEU A 293 4.93 -14.35 3.87
C LEU A 293 4.17 -13.56 4.93
N VAL A 294 4.75 -12.43 5.32
CA VAL A 294 4.13 -11.49 6.25
C VAL A 294 3.60 -10.32 5.46
N LYS A 295 2.32 -10.02 5.65
CA LYS A 295 1.69 -8.81 5.12
C LYS A 295 1.21 -7.98 6.29
N GLY A 296 1.59 -6.73 6.40
CA GLY A 296 1.17 -5.90 7.52
C GLY A 296 1.85 -4.56 7.53
N ARG A 297 1.60 -3.77 8.59
CA ARG A 297 2.13 -2.42 8.70
C ARG A 297 3.44 -2.43 9.48
N LEU A 298 4.57 -2.19 8.83
CA LEU A 298 5.85 -2.04 9.48
C LEU A 298 5.92 -0.70 10.24
N MET A 299 6.31 -0.79 11.50
CA MET A 299 6.65 0.33 12.38
C MET A 299 8.09 0.19 12.84
N SER A 300 9.02 0.86 12.18
CA SER A 300 10.46 0.81 12.47
C SER A 300 10.84 1.30 13.87
N GLN A 301 9.98 2.09 14.52
CA GLN A 301 10.23 2.70 15.84
C GLN A 301 9.44 2.04 16.97
N CYS A 302 8.87 0.87 16.68
CA CYS A 302 8.15 0.10 17.67
C CYS A 302 9.10 -0.41 18.78
N ILE A 303 8.83 -0.02 20.03
CA ILE A 303 9.60 -0.49 21.18
C ILE A 303 9.33 -1.99 21.37
N SER A 304 10.34 -2.77 21.04
CA SER A 304 10.40 -4.21 21.16
C SER A 304 10.87 -4.61 22.57
N PHE A 305 10.17 -5.56 23.20
CA PHE A 305 10.68 -6.20 24.41
C PHE A 305 11.87 -7.14 24.10
N CYS A 306 12.03 -7.55 22.84
CA CYS A 306 13.02 -8.53 22.43
C CYS A 306 14.44 -7.98 22.26
N GLN A 307 14.65 -6.67 22.48
CA GLN A 307 15.93 -5.96 22.41
C GLN A 307 16.73 -6.08 21.08
N GLN A 308 16.24 -6.82 20.08
CA GLN A 308 16.98 -7.18 18.86
C GLN A 308 16.21 -6.96 17.55
N GLY A 309 15.04 -6.30 17.57
CA GLY A 309 14.26 -6.03 16.37
C GLY A 309 14.47 -4.60 15.85
N ASP A 310 14.49 -4.45 14.53
CA ASP A 310 14.54 -3.20 13.76
C ASP A 310 13.16 -2.50 13.68
N GLY A 311 12.17 -3.03 14.40
CA GLY A 311 10.80 -2.54 14.45
C GLY A 311 9.80 -3.65 14.73
N CYS A 312 8.52 -3.38 14.46
CA CYS A 312 7.49 -4.41 14.48
C CYS A 312 6.43 -4.22 13.41
N PHE A 313 5.84 -5.32 12.99
CA PHE A 313 4.66 -5.36 12.16
C PHE A 313 3.40 -5.28 13.02
N GLN A 314 2.49 -4.36 12.67
CA GLN A 314 1.15 -4.29 13.21
C GLN A 314 0.11 -4.80 12.22
N TYR A 315 -0.99 -5.34 12.75
CA TYR A 315 -2.11 -5.87 11.97
C TYR A 315 -1.66 -6.84 10.88
N ASN A 316 -0.62 -7.64 11.18
CA ASN A 316 -0.06 -8.51 10.17
C ASN A 316 -0.91 -9.76 9.99
N THR A 317 -1.03 -10.19 8.73
CA THR A 317 -1.37 -11.56 8.38
C THR A 317 -0.08 -12.31 8.10
N ILE A 318 -0.06 -13.58 8.43
CA ILE A 318 1.07 -14.47 8.19
C ILE A 318 0.56 -15.73 7.51
N GLU A 319 1.16 -16.07 6.38
CA GLU A 319 0.90 -17.29 5.63
C GLU A 319 2.22 -17.95 5.23
N ALA A 320 2.19 -19.19 4.74
CA ALA A 320 3.40 -19.82 4.24
C ALA A 320 3.93 -19.01 3.04
N CYS A 321 5.23 -18.71 3.03
CA CYS A 321 5.79 -17.96 1.91
C CYS A 321 5.53 -18.72 0.60
N PRO A 322 4.95 -18.09 -0.43
CA PRO A 322 4.74 -18.73 -1.72
C PRO A 322 6.08 -18.92 -2.44
N GLY A 323 6.81 -19.95 -2.06
CA GLY A 323 7.93 -20.45 -2.84
C GLY A 323 7.43 -21.12 -4.12
N ILE A 324 8.24 -21.13 -5.17
CA ILE A 324 8.08 -22.14 -6.22
C ILE A 324 8.37 -23.47 -5.53
N GLN A 325 7.30 -24.21 -5.19
CA GLN A 325 7.46 -25.57 -4.70
C GLN A 325 8.22 -26.35 -5.76
N PHE A 326 9.47 -26.65 -5.44
CA PHE A 326 10.36 -27.36 -6.33
C PHE A 326 10.34 -28.82 -5.91
N SER A 327 10.17 -29.72 -6.88
CA SER A 327 10.11 -31.16 -6.66
C SER A 327 10.79 -31.84 -7.83
N VAL A 328 12.03 -32.30 -7.64
CA VAL A 328 12.82 -32.93 -8.71
C VAL A 328 13.55 -34.16 -8.19
N CYS A 329 13.66 -35.17 -9.04
CA CYS A 329 14.60 -36.26 -8.79
C CYS A 329 15.99 -35.90 -9.30
N GLY A 330 17.01 -36.46 -8.69
CA GLY A 330 18.40 -36.27 -9.11
C GLY A 330 19.34 -37.19 -8.38
N THR A 331 20.62 -37.13 -8.74
CA THR A 331 21.69 -37.89 -8.08
C THR A 331 22.50 -36.97 -7.20
N ILE A 332 22.81 -37.41 -5.98
CA ILE A 332 23.71 -36.65 -5.10
C ILE A 332 25.13 -36.78 -5.66
N ILE A 333 25.73 -35.66 -6.05
CA ILE A 333 27.09 -35.60 -6.60
C ILE A 333 28.02 -34.82 -5.67
N GLN A 334 29.31 -35.08 -5.80
CA GLN A 334 30.35 -34.33 -5.08
C GLN A 334 30.70 -33.07 -5.90
N GLY A 335 30.38 -31.90 -5.37
CA GLY A 335 30.93 -30.62 -5.83
C GLY A 335 32.34 -30.39 -5.28
N VAL A 336 32.93 -29.24 -5.61
CA VAL A 336 34.29 -28.87 -5.17
C VAL A 336 34.35 -28.73 -3.65
N GLU A 337 33.34 -28.12 -3.03
CA GLU A 337 33.34 -27.84 -1.58
C GLU A 337 32.18 -28.49 -0.82
N CYS A 338 31.13 -28.95 -1.51
CA CYS A 338 29.93 -29.48 -0.88
C CYS A 338 29.26 -30.60 -1.71
N TRP A 339 28.22 -31.22 -1.18
CA TRP A 339 27.37 -32.13 -1.94
C TRP A 339 26.30 -31.33 -2.69
N LEU A 340 26.00 -31.74 -3.92
CA LEU A 340 25.03 -31.11 -4.81
C LEU A 340 24.03 -32.15 -5.30
N LEU A 341 22.88 -31.71 -5.77
CA LEU A 341 21.90 -32.52 -6.49
C LEU A 341 22.04 -32.24 -7.99
N ASP A 342 22.57 -33.21 -8.73
CA ASP A 342 22.48 -33.23 -10.20
C ASP A 342 21.06 -33.66 -10.58
N ALA A 343 20.20 -32.70 -10.84
CA ALA A 343 18.77 -32.94 -11.03
C ALA A 343 18.46 -33.41 -12.44
N ASP A 344 17.43 -34.25 -12.58
CA ASP A 344 17.02 -34.86 -13.85
C ASP A 344 16.55 -33.82 -14.90
N ASN A 345 16.32 -32.57 -14.50
CA ASN A 345 16.03 -31.45 -15.40
C ASN A 345 17.29 -30.80 -15.99
N GLY A 346 18.49 -31.31 -15.67
CA GLY A 346 19.78 -30.85 -16.18
C GLY A 346 20.37 -29.65 -15.43
N LEU A 347 19.86 -29.34 -14.25
CA LEU A 347 20.35 -28.28 -13.38
C LEU A 347 20.97 -28.87 -12.12
N VAL A 348 21.95 -28.18 -11.55
CA VAL A 348 22.66 -28.61 -10.34
C VAL A 348 22.26 -27.71 -9.17
N TYR A 349 21.74 -28.30 -8.11
CA TYR A 349 21.26 -27.55 -6.94
C TYR A 349 22.10 -27.83 -5.70
N GLU A 350 22.37 -26.79 -4.92
CA GLU A 350 22.81 -26.97 -3.54
C GLU A 350 21.60 -27.36 -2.67
N VAL A 351 21.67 -28.50 -1.98
CA VAL A 351 20.59 -28.97 -1.11
C VAL A 351 21.00 -28.77 0.34
N GLN A 352 20.14 -28.11 1.13
CA GLN A 352 20.43 -27.78 2.52
C GLN A 352 20.58 -29.02 3.41
N ASN A 353 19.77 -30.05 3.19
CA ASN A 353 19.74 -31.27 4.01
C ASN A 353 19.66 -32.55 3.16
N PHE A 354 20.71 -33.37 3.22
CA PHE A 354 20.79 -34.66 2.53
C PHE A 354 20.24 -35.85 3.34
N GLY A 355 19.83 -35.64 4.59
CA GLY A 355 19.31 -36.69 5.46
C GLY A 355 20.31 -37.85 5.63
N SER A 356 19.86 -39.08 5.38
CA SER A 356 20.67 -40.30 5.45
C SER A 356 21.24 -40.76 4.11
N PHE A 357 21.04 -39.98 3.04
CA PHE A 357 21.50 -40.33 1.70
C PHE A 357 22.96 -39.95 1.51
N ASN A 358 23.65 -40.68 0.64
CA ASN A 358 25.08 -40.54 0.36
C ASN A 358 25.33 -40.14 -1.10
N LEU A 359 26.57 -39.76 -1.41
CA LEU A 359 27.03 -39.57 -2.78
C LEU A 359 26.67 -40.77 -3.68
N GLY A 360 26.09 -40.49 -4.83
CA GLY A 360 25.61 -41.47 -5.80
C GLY A 360 24.18 -41.95 -5.58
N ASP A 361 23.56 -41.66 -4.42
CA ASP A 361 22.16 -42.01 -4.19
C ASP A 361 21.25 -41.14 -5.07
N ARG A 362 20.19 -41.77 -5.58
CA ARG A 362 19.16 -41.08 -6.36
C ARG A 362 17.96 -40.75 -5.49
N VAL A 363 17.65 -39.47 -5.41
CA VAL A 363 16.73 -38.91 -4.42
C VAL A 363 15.70 -38.01 -5.08
N LEU A 364 14.51 -37.94 -4.50
CA LEU A 364 13.51 -36.92 -4.79
C LEU A 364 13.65 -35.84 -3.72
N VAL A 365 14.00 -34.64 -4.16
CA VAL A 365 14.13 -33.47 -3.30
C VAL A 365 12.91 -32.58 -3.53
N ARG A 366 12.18 -32.27 -2.45
CA ARG A 366 11.13 -31.25 -2.47
C ARG A 366 11.53 -30.11 -1.55
N GLY A 367 11.40 -28.86 -1.99
CA GLY A 367 11.74 -27.70 -1.17
C GLY A 367 11.38 -26.38 -1.85
N ILE A 368 12.00 -25.30 -1.39
CA ILE A 368 11.81 -23.95 -1.92
C ILE A 368 13.11 -23.50 -2.57
N ILE A 369 13.02 -22.90 -3.74
CA ILE A 369 14.11 -22.16 -4.38
C ILE A 369 13.96 -20.68 -4.01
N PRO A 370 14.81 -20.12 -3.12
CA PRO A 370 14.79 -18.69 -2.83
C PRO A 370 15.27 -17.89 -4.05
N PRO A 371 14.66 -16.74 -4.36
CA PRO A 371 15.04 -15.93 -5.53
C PRO A 371 16.48 -15.41 -5.51
N GLU A 372 17.09 -15.32 -4.32
CA GLU A 372 18.47 -14.85 -4.14
C GLU A 372 19.44 -15.93 -3.69
N CYS A 373 19.17 -17.20 -3.98
CA CYS A 373 20.07 -18.22 -3.49
C CYS A 373 21.39 -18.29 -4.27
N PHE A 374 22.47 -17.85 -3.63
CA PHE A 374 23.81 -18.06 -4.11
C PHE A 374 24.40 -19.35 -3.52
N SER A 375 24.82 -20.29 -4.38
CA SER A 375 25.49 -21.50 -3.91
C SER A 375 26.93 -21.20 -3.49
N PHE A 376 27.27 -21.47 -2.22
CA PHE A 376 28.65 -21.32 -1.75
C PHE A 376 29.60 -22.36 -2.35
N CYS A 377 29.06 -23.42 -2.94
CA CYS A 377 29.82 -24.50 -3.57
C CYS A 377 30.43 -24.10 -4.91
N MET A 378 30.16 -22.87 -5.39
CA MET A 378 30.63 -22.26 -6.63
C MET A 378 30.27 -23.05 -7.92
N GLN A 379 29.40 -24.06 -7.82
CA GLN A 379 29.07 -24.99 -8.90
C GLN A 379 27.57 -25.31 -9.04
N GLY A 380 26.73 -24.77 -8.15
CA GLY A 380 25.27 -24.90 -8.26
C GLY A 380 24.70 -23.78 -9.15
N ASP A 381 23.69 -24.12 -9.93
CA ASP A 381 22.84 -23.16 -10.65
C ASP A 381 21.94 -22.38 -9.67
N ASP A 382 21.51 -23.04 -8.58
CA ASP A 382 20.64 -22.48 -7.55
C ASP A 382 20.77 -23.31 -6.25
N CYS A 383 19.96 -23.01 -5.23
CA CYS A 383 19.82 -23.85 -4.05
C CYS A 383 18.38 -24.18 -3.70
N ILE A 384 18.21 -25.30 -2.99
CA ILE A 384 16.95 -25.75 -2.43
C ILE A 384 17.07 -25.68 -0.91
N ARG A 385 16.24 -24.82 -0.31
CA ARG A 385 16.08 -24.68 1.15
C ARG A 385 14.82 -25.38 1.63
N ASP A 386 14.77 -25.62 2.94
CA ASP A 386 13.66 -26.26 3.65
C ASP A 386 13.24 -27.58 3.00
N ASN A 387 14.25 -28.33 2.57
CA ASN A 387 14.01 -29.47 1.71
C ASN A 387 13.67 -30.73 2.51
N THR A 388 12.74 -31.51 1.97
CA THR A 388 12.59 -32.93 2.30
C THR A 388 13.29 -33.76 1.23
N ILE A 389 13.83 -34.91 1.63
CA ILE A 389 14.57 -35.81 0.77
C ILE A 389 14.09 -37.24 1.01
N GLU A 390 13.69 -37.92 -0.05
CA GLU A 390 13.31 -39.33 -0.03
C GLU A 390 13.91 -40.07 -1.22
N ALA A 391 13.90 -41.40 -1.20
CA ALA A 391 14.36 -42.18 -2.35
C ALA A 391 13.45 -41.87 -3.54
N CYS A 392 14.04 -41.49 -4.69
CA CYS A 392 13.22 -41.24 -5.88
C CYS A 392 12.64 -42.59 -6.37
N SER A 393 11.35 -42.81 -6.11
CA SER A 393 10.67 -44.08 -6.39
C SER A 393 10.26 -44.26 -7.86
N GLY A 394 10.63 -43.34 -8.74
CA GLY A 394 10.50 -43.54 -10.17
C GLY A 394 11.69 -44.35 -10.64
N GLU A 395 11.47 -45.56 -11.17
CA GLU A 395 12.36 -46.11 -12.18
C GLU A 395 12.64 -44.96 -13.14
N ILE A 396 13.90 -44.52 -13.23
CA ILE A 396 14.31 -43.72 -14.38
C ILE A 396 13.72 -44.50 -15.56
N PRO A 397 12.90 -43.91 -16.44
CA PRO A 397 12.69 -44.53 -17.73
C PRO A 397 14.10 -44.58 -18.32
N THR A 398 14.80 -45.66 -18.03
CA THR A 398 15.92 -46.09 -18.82
C THR A 398 15.36 -45.94 -20.21
N LEU A 399 16.05 -45.16 -21.05
CA LEU A 399 15.85 -45.29 -22.47
C LEU A 399 16.11 -46.78 -22.71
N THR A 400 15.04 -47.58 -22.60
CA THR A 400 15.03 -48.99 -22.93
C THR A 400 15.64 -49.02 -24.32
N GLU A 401 16.44 -50.03 -24.63
CA GLU A 401 17.17 -50.12 -25.89
C GLU A 401 16.32 -49.71 -27.11
N TRP A 402 14.99 -49.88 -27.04
CA TRP A 402 13.97 -49.35 -27.95
C TRP A 402 14.01 -47.84 -28.23
N GLY A 403 14.19 -46.96 -27.25
CA GLY A 403 14.24 -45.50 -27.47
C GLY A 403 15.50 -45.08 -28.23
N MET A 404 16.63 -45.71 -27.95
CA MET A 404 17.88 -45.51 -28.69
C MET A 404 17.80 -46.12 -30.10
N ILE A 405 17.14 -47.28 -30.26
CA ILE A 405 16.86 -47.90 -31.56
C ILE A 405 15.92 -47.02 -32.39
N ILE A 406 14.84 -46.47 -31.81
CA ILE A 406 13.91 -45.58 -32.53
C ILE A 406 14.61 -44.28 -32.95
N PHE A 407 15.41 -43.68 -32.07
CA PHE A 407 16.18 -42.48 -32.42
C PHE A 407 17.19 -42.76 -33.55
N CYS A 408 17.92 -43.87 -33.48
CA CYS A 408 18.81 -44.32 -34.55
C CYS A 408 18.06 -44.58 -35.86
N VAL A 409 16.92 -45.29 -35.83
CA VAL A 409 16.11 -45.59 -37.02
C VAL A 409 15.58 -44.31 -37.67
N LEU A 410 15.11 -43.34 -36.87
CA LEU A 410 14.64 -42.05 -37.37
C LEU A 410 15.78 -41.20 -37.94
N LEU A 411 16.95 -41.21 -37.30
CA LEU A 411 18.15 -40.52 -37.79
C LEU A 411 18.63 -41.12 -39.13
N PHE A 412 18.68 -42.46 -39.24
CA PHE A 412 19.04 -43.15 -40.49
C PHE A 412 18.00 -42.91 -41.59
N ALA A 413 16.70 -42.92 -41.27
CA ALA A 413 15.64 -42.61 -42.23
C ALA A 413 15.74 -41.15 -42.74
N TRP A 414 16.04 -40.20 -41.85
CA TRP A 414 16.25 -38.80 -42.22
C TRP A 414 17.49 -38.59 -43.08
N MET A 415 18.62 -39.24 -42.74
CA MET A 415 19.85 -39.20 -43.55
C MET A 415 19.63 -39.84 -44.93
N ALA A 416 18.90 -40.96 -45.01
CA ALA A 416 18.55 -41.60 -46.27
C ALA A 416 17.65 -40.70 -47.14
N TRP A 417 16.68 -40.02 -46.55
CA TRP A 417 15.82 -39.05 -47.24
C TRP A 417 16.62 -37.85 -47.78
N MET A 418 17.55 -37.31 -46.99
CA MET A 418 18.46 -36.23 -47.41
C MET A 418 19.36 -36.63 -48.58
N LEU A 419 19.91 -37.86 -48.56
CA LEU A 419 20.72 -38.41 -49.66
C LEU A 419 19.88 -38.65 -50.92
N ALA A 420 18.63 -39.10 -50.78
CA ALA A 420 17.71 -39.29 -51.91
C ALA A 420 17.33 -37.95 -52.57
N LYS A 421 17.16 -36.87 -51.79
CA LYS A 421 16.91 -35.53 -52.33
C LYS A 421 18.13 -34.95 -53.06
N ARG A 422 19.36 -35.26 -52.64
CA ARG A 422 20.58 -34.78 -53.32
C ARG A 422 20.76 -35.37 -54.73
N LYS A 423 20.27 -36.58 -55.01
CA LYS A 423 20.37 -37.19 -56.36
C LYS A 423 19.43 -36.59 -57.42
N LYS A 424 18.45 -35.78 -57.04
CA LYS A 424 17.45 -35.22 -57.98
C LYS A 424 17.82 -33.86 -58.60
N ARG A 425 19.05 -33.36 -58.42
CA ARG A 425 19.51 -32.04 -58.92
C ARG A 425 20.77 -32.08 -59.80
N ILE A 426 20.97 -33.16 -60.55
CA ILE A 426 21.98 -33.18 -61.62
C ILE A 426 21.26 -33.61 -62.90
N THR A 427 20.62 -32.65 -63.57
CA THR A 427 20.27 -32.76 -64.98
C THR A 427 21.17 -31.79 -65.71
N ILE A 428 22.12 -32.35 -66.45
CA ILE A 428 23.08 -31.64 -67.29
C ILE A 428 22.29 -31.03 -68.46
N GLY A 429 22.30 -29.70 -68.58
CA GLY A 429 21.96 -29.02 -69.82
C GLY A 429 23.16 -29.11 -70.76
N ILE A 430 22.94 -29.75 -71.91
CA ILE A 430 23.80 -29.67 -73.10
C ILE A 430 23.40 -28.42 -73.88
#